data_AF-A0A1G2TKG1-F1
#
_entry.id   AF-A0A1G2TKG1-F1
#
_cell.length_a   1.000
_cell.length_b   1.000
_cell.length_c   1.000
_cell.angle_alpha   90.00
_cell.angle_beta   90.00
_cell.angle_gamma   90.00
#
_symmetry.space_group_name_H-M   'P 1'
#
loop_
_entity.id
_entity.type
_entity.pdbx_description
1 polymer ?
#
loop_
_entity_poly.entity_id
_entity_poly.type
_entity_poly.pdbx_seq_one_letter_code
_entity_poly.pdbx_strand_id
1 'polypeptide(L)'
;MENESYTAVVQKVMDNGKHGPYVVATNEKIGTITFSLEPLVWQEKGRPERGNIVVLSEIRKKRAGWRANSGRFFRPSDEQSETKHSKELK
;
A
#
# COMPACT_ATOMS: atom_id res chain seq x y z
N MET A 1 15.55 -6.35 11.06
CA MET A 1 15.34 -6.10 9.62
C MET A 1 14.16 -5.16 9.54
N GLU A 2 14.39 -3.90 9.19
CA GLU A 2 13.30 -2.95 8.99
C GLU A 2 12.46 -3.45 7.83
N ASN A 3 11.19 -3.75 8.09
CA ASN A 3 10.25 -4.07 7.03
C ASN A 3 9.92 -2.76 6.32
N GLU A 4 10.62 -2.52 5.21
CA GLU A 4 10.40 -1.35 4.38
C GLU A 4 8.93 -1.27 3.95
N SER A 5 8.33 -0.11 4.16
CA SER A 5 6.93 0.16 3.85
C SER A 5 6.83 1.39 2.94
N TYR A 6 5.80 1.40 2.12
CA TYR A 6 5.58 2.40 1.09
C TYR A 6 4.19 2.98 1.25
N THR A 7 4.11 4.31 1.32
CA THR A 7 2.87 5.06 1.21
C THR A 7 2.41 5.06 -0.25
N ALA A 8 1.17 4.68 -0.54
CA ALA A 8 0.64 4.64 -1.90
C ALA A 8 -0.78 5.19 -1.98
N VAL A 9 -1.13 5.81 -3.10
CA VAL A 9 -2.48 6.33 -3.36
C VAL A 9 -3.27 5.30 -4.13
N VAL A 10 -4.44 4.94 -3.62
CA VAL A 10 -5.36 4.00 -4.24
C VAL A 10 -5.91 4.59 -5.53
N GLN A 11 -5.63 3.92 -6.66
CA GLN A 11 -6.08 4.34 -7.98
C GLN A 11 -7.38 3.66 -8.37
N LYS A 12 -7.48 2.35 -8.11
CA LYS A 12 -8.64 1.52 -8.47
C LYS A 12 -8.86 0.41 -7.45
N VAL A 13 -10.13 0.12 -7.19
CA VAL A 13 -10.57 -1.05 -6.42
C VAL A 13 -11.28 -1.99 -7.39
N MET A 14 -10.86 -3.25 -7.39
CA MET A 14 -11.35 -4.29 -8.29
C MET A 14 -12.08 -5.34 -7.47
N ASP A 15 -13.41 -5.24 -7.38
CA ASP A 15 -14.22 -6.14 -6.53
C ASP A 15 -14.28 -7.58 -7.04
N ASN A 16 -14.30 -7.76 -8.36
CA ASN A 16 -14.52 -9.05 -9.01
C ASN A 16 -13.26 -9.58 -9.71
N GLY A 17 -12.11 -9.50 -9.04
CA GLY A 17 -10.87 -10.08 -9.54
C GLY A 17 -10.92 -11.62 -9.61
N LYS A 18 -10.22 -12.22 -10.57
CA LYS A 18 -10.12 -13.70 -10.74
C LYS A 18 -9.70 -14.44 -9.45
N HIS A 19 -8.95 -13.77 -8.59
CA HIS A 19 -8.43 -14.32 -7.33
C HIS A 19 -8.97 -13.57 -6.11
N GLY A 20 -10.18 -13.02 -6.23
CA GLY A 20 -10.80 -12.18 -5.20
C GLY A 20 -10.56 -10.69 -5.39
N PRO A 21 -11.14 -9.87 -4.50
CA PRO A 21 -11.08 -8.43 -4.56
C PRO A 21 -9.66 -7.92 -4.30
N TYR A 22 -9.19 -6.97 -5.11
CA TYR A 22 -7.85 -6.41 -4.98
C TYR A 22 -7.81 -4.93 -5.34
N VAL A 23 -6.73 -4.27 -4.96
CA VAL A 23 -6.53 -2.84 -5.16
C VAL A 23 -5.27 -2.60 -5.98
N VAL A 24 -5.34 -1.58 -6.84
CA VAL A 24 -4.21 -1.01 -7.55
C VAL A 24 -3.91 0.35 -6.92
N ALA A 25 -2.72 0.48 -6.35
CA ALA A 25 -2.22 1.72 -5.76
C ALA A 25 -0.92 2.15 -6.44
N THR A 26 -0.60 3.43 -6.38
CA THR A 26 0.63 3.98 -6.97
C THR A 26 1.43 4.71 -5.91
N ASN A 27 2.71 4.40 -5.86
CA ASN A 27 3.72 5.08 -5.07
C ASN A 27 4.70 5.79 -6.03
N GLU A 28 5.19 6.96 -5.64
CA GLU A 28 6.06 7.78 -6.49
C GLU A 28 7.44 7.16 -6.73
N LYS A 29 7.96 6.36 -5.79
CA LYS A 29 9.30 5.77 -5.86
C LYS A 29 9.33 4.48 -6.65
N ILE A 30 8.41 3.55 -6.37
CA ILE A 30 8.44 2.19 -6.93
C ILE A 30 7.34 1.92 -7.97
N GLY A 31 6.45 2.89 -8.19
CA GLY A 31 5.39 2.82 -9.18
C GLY A 31 4.16 2.07 -8.67
N THR A 32 3.56 1.25 -9.55
CA THR A 32 2.30 0.56 -9.27
C THR A 32 2.50 -0.65 -8.36
N ILE A 33 1.72 -0.69 -7.28
CA ILE A 33 1.68 -1.77 -6.29
C ILE A 33 0.26 -2.33 -6.25
N THR A 34 0.14 -3.65 -6.24
CA THR A 34 -1.15 -4.34 -6.09
C THR A 34 -1.24 -5.05 -4.75
N PHE A 35 -2.43 -5.12 -4.16
CA PHE A 35 -2.65 -5.88 -2.92
C PHE A 35 -4.06 -6.45 -2.84
N SER A 36 -4.21 -7.57 -2.14
CA SER A 36 -5.51 -8.24 -1.94
C SER A 36 -6.31 -7.53 -0.83
N LEU A 37 -7.64 -7.49 -0.96
CA LEU A 37 -8.54 -7.07 0.13
C LEU A 37 -8.91 -8.23 1.07
N GLU A 38 -8.29 -9.39 0.91
CA GLU A 38 -8.44 -10.49 1.87
C GLU A 38 -7.83 -10.13 3.24
N PRO A 39 -8.42 -10.60 4.35
CA PRO A 39 -8.00 -10.22 5.71
C PRO A 39 -6.53 -10.54 6.06
N LEU A 40 -5.91 -11.48 5.35
CA LEU A 40 -4.49 -11.82 5.54
C LEU A 40 -3.54 -10.76 4.99
N VAL A 41 -4.00 -9.96 4.03
CA VAL A 41 -3.21 -8.88 3.40
C VAL A 41 -3.71 -7.52 3.87
N TRP A 42 -5.01 -7.31 3.90
CA TRP A 42 -5.62 -6.06 4.33
C TRP A 42 -6.06 -6.14 5.79
N GLN A 43 -5.39 -5.37 6.65
CA GLN A 43 -5.52 -5.47 8.11
C GLN A 43 -6.67 -4.63 8.69
N GLU A 44 -7.37 -3.89 7.85
CA GLU A 44 -8.43 -2.97 8.26
C GLU A 44 -9.82 -3.57 8.00
N LYS A 45 -10.79 -3.22 8.84
CA LYS A 45 -12.19 -3.66 8.65
C LYS A 45 -12.86 -2.97 7.47
N GLY A 46 -12.53 -1.70 7.24
CA GLY A 46 -13.07 -0.90 6.15
C GLY A 46 -12.32 -1.16 4.85
N ARG A 47 -13.03 -1.12 3.72
CA ARG A 47 -12.40 -1.20 2.40
C ARG A 47 -11.85 0.17 2.01
N PRO A 48 -10.67 0.22 1.39
CA PRO A 48 -10.14 1.48 0.87
C PRO A 48 -10.88 1.86 -0.41
N GLU A 49 -10.93 3.16 -0.67
CA GLU A 49 -11.55 3.76 -1.84
C GLU A 49 -10.52 4.51 -2.69
N ARG A 50 -10.90 4.82 -3.94
CA ARG A 50 -10.06 5.64 -4.82
C ARG A 50 -9.70 6.96 -4.15
N GLY A 51 -8.42 7.32 -4.20
CA GLY A 51 -7.87 8.52 -3.58
C GLY A 51 -7.44 8.34 -2.12
N ASN A 52 -7.81 7.23 -1.46
CA ASN A 52 -7.27 6.95 -0.13
C ASN A 52 -5.76 6.71 -0.18
N ILE A 53 -5.09 7.14 0.89
CA ILE A 53 -3.67 6.87 1.11
C ILE A 53 -3.56 5.63 2.00
N VAL A 54 -2.74 4.68 1.58
CA VAL A 54 -2.51 3.41 2.28
C VAL A 54 -1.03 3.19 2.51
N VAL A 55 -0.70 2.47 3.58
CA VAL A 55 0.65 2.03 3.89
C VAL A 55 0.76 0.56 3.53
N LEU A 56 1.70 0.23 2.65
CA LEU A 56 1.92 -1.11 2.12
C LEU A 56 3.29 -1.64 2.53
N SER A 57 3.36 -2.85 3.05
CA SER A 57 4.61 -3.50 3.45
C SER A 57 4.68 -4.93 2.94
N GLU A 58 5.81 -5.60 3.21
CA GLU A 58 6.11 -6.93 2.68
C GLU A 58 6.02 -6.99 1.14
N ILE A 59 6.60 -5.96 0.52
CA ILE A 59 6.58 -5.78 -0.93
C ILE A 59 7.42 -6.88 -1.61
N ARG A 60 6.84 -7.54 -2.61
CA ARG A 60 7.51 -8.56 -3.43
C ARG A 60 7.36 -8.24 -4.90
N LYS A 61 8.44 -8.41 -5.68
CA LYS A 61 8.37 -8.33 -7.14
C LYS A 61 7.77 -9.61 -7.71
N LYS A 62 6.77 -9.47 -8.58
CA LYS A 62 6.21 -10.54 -9.42
C LYS A 62 6.35 -10.13 -10.89
N ARG A 63 6.15 -11.09 -11.81
CA ARG A 63 6.18 -10.85 -13.26
C ARG A 63 5.24 -9.72 -13.70
N ALA A 64 4.10 -9.57 -13.03
CA ALA A 64 3.09 -8.55 -13.34
C ALA A 64 3.29 -7.20 -12.61
N GLY A 65 4.32 -7.04 -11.78
CA GLY A 65 4.56 -5.82 -11.01
C GLY A 65 4.85 -6.07 -9.53
N TRP A 66 4.74 -5.01 -8.73
CA TRP A 66 4.91 -5.09 -7.28
C TRP A 66 3.62 -5.55 -6.60
N ARG A 67 3.77 -6.41 -5.59
CA ARG A 67 2.65 -6.88 -4.77
C ARG A 67 2.97 -6.73 -3.29
N ALA A 68 2.08 -6.09 -2.54
CA ALA A 68 2.16 -6.03 -1.09
C ALA A 68 1.43 -7.22 -0.48
N ASN A 69 1.97 -7.75 0.63
CA ASN A 69 1.32 -8.82 1.41
C ASN A 69 0.83 -8.31 2.77
N SER A 70 0.97 -7.01 3.04
CA SER A 70 0.38 -6.35 4.17
C SER A 70 0.01 -4.91 3.78
N GLY A 71 -1.16 -4.47 4.21
CA GLY A 71 -1.72 -3.16 3.91
C GLY A 71 -2.66 -2.67 5.00
N ARG A 72 -2.60 -1.36 5.26
CA ARG A 72 -3.49 -0.66 6.18
C ARG A 72 -3.74 0.78 5.73
N PHE A 73 -4.71 1.45 6.35
CA PHE A 73 -4.90 2.88 6.14
C PHE A 73 -3.71 3.68 6.66
N PHE A 74 -3.40 4.77 5.96
CA PHE A 74 -2.52 5.81 6.48
C PHE A 74 -3.18 6.48 7.69
N ARG A 75 -2.41 6.73 8.73
CA ARG A 75 -2.85 7.32 9.99
C ARG A 75 -2.06 8.61 10.25
N PRO A 76 -2.58 9.56 11.05
CA PRO A 76 -1.85 10.79 11.38
C PRO A 76 -0.44 10.57 11.97
N SER A 77 -0.23 9.44 12.67
CA SER A 77 1.09 9.06 13.18
C SER A 77 2.13 8.76 12.09
N ASP A 78 1.68 8.38 10.90
CA ASP A 78 2.56 8.08 9.77
C ASP A 78 3.14 9.36 9.13
N GLU A 79 2.38 10.46 9.16
CA GLU A 79 2.80 11.79 8.66
C GLU A 79 4.02 12.33 9.43
N GLN A 80 4.05 12.08 10.74
CA GLN A 80 5.19 12.46 11.59
C GLN A 80 6.45 11.67 11.26
N SER A 81 6.31 10.48 10.66
CA SER A 81 7.43 9.61 10.30
C SER A 81 8.01 9.98 8.93
N GLU A 82 7.17 10.36 7.95
CA GLU A 82 7.64 10.90 6.66
C GLU A 82 8.44 12.21 6.81
N THR A 83 8.08 13.03 7.79
CA THR A 83 8.77 14.30 8.08
C THR A 83 10.19 14.09 8.63
N LYS A 84 10.49 12.94 9.25
CA LYS A 84 11.84 12.64 9.76
C LYS A 84 12.79 12.18 8.66
N HIS A 85 12.33 11.34 7.74
CA HIS A 85 13.15 10.87 6.62
C HIS A 85 13.43 11.94 5.55
N SER A 86 12.58 12.96 5.44
CA SER A 86 12.80 14.07 4.51
C SER A 86 13.77 15.14 5.03
N LYS A 87 14.11 15.13 6.34
CA LYS A 87 15.08 16.08 6.94
C LYS A 87 16.52 15.59 6.98
N GLU A 88 16.76 14.30 6.75
CA GLU A 88 18.11 13.69 6.80
C GLU A 88 18.83 13.70 5.43
N LEU A 89 18.19 14.25 4.39
CA LEU A 89 18.73 14.38 3.03
C LEU A 89 19.06 15.84 2.65
N LYS A 90 19.26 16.73 3.63
CA LYS A 90 19.72 18.11 3.39
C LYS A 90 21.11 18.35 3.95
#